data_AF-A0A2R6KZR6-F1
#
_entry.id   AF-A0A2R6KZR6-F1
#
_cell.length_a   1.000
_cell.length_b   1.000
_cell.length_c   1.000
_cell.angle_alpha   90.00
_cell.angle_beta   90.00
_cell.angle_gamma   90.00
#
_symmetry.space_group_name_H-M   'P 1'
#
loop_
_entity.id
_entity.type
_entity.pdbx_description
1 polymer ?
#
loop_
_entity_poly.entity_id
_entity_poly.type
_entity_poly.pdbx_seq_one_letter_code
_entity_poly.pdbx_strand_id
1 'polypeptide(L)'
;MSTDEFTVTPYAVEGEVDYDRLLDRFGADELIAEQRAKFPEPVHPLVRRGVFYAGRDLDPFLAAADAGEPHSIVTGRGPSGPM
;
A
#
# COMPACT_ATOMS: atom_id res chain seq x y z
N MET A 1 6.68 5.12 -28.91
CA MET A 1 7.29 5.39 -27.59
C MET A 1 7.63 4.03 -27.01
N SER A 2 8.90 3.78 -26.68
CA SER A 2 9.31 2.53 -26.02
C SER A 2 8.50 2.41 -24.74
N THR A 3 7.64 1.40 -24.62
CA THR A 3 7.07 1.06 -23.33
C THR A 3 8.21 0.43 -22.56
N ASP A 4 8.92 1.20 -21.74
CA ASP A 4 9.89 0.61 -20.82
C ASP A 4 9.11 -0.33 -19.90
N GLU A 5 9.27 -1.63 -20.18
CA GLU A 5 8.54 -2.69 -19.51
C GLU A 5 9.27 -2.97 -18.19
N PHE A 6 8.58 -2.76 -17.07
CA PHE A 6 9.13 -2.99 -15.74
C PHE A 6 8.57 -4.28 -15.12
N THR A 7 9.38 -4.89 -14.27
CA THR A 7 9.04 -6.14 -13.55
C THR A 7 8.78 -5.84 -12.10
N VAL A 8 7.65 -6.31 -11.57
CA VAL A 8 7.36 -6.32 -10.13
C VAL A 8 6.77 -7.68 -9.77
N THR A 9 7.50 -8.43 -8.97
CA THR A 9 7.10 -9.72 -8.41
C THR A 9 7.52 -9.79 -6.94
N PRO A 10 7.08 -10.79 -6.16
CA PRO A 10 7.54 -10.97 -4.79
C PRO A 10 9.06 -11.16 -4.63
N TYR A 11 9.81 -11.43 -5.70
CA TYR A 11 11.24 -11.76 -5.67
C TYR A 11 12.13 -10.79 -6.47
N ALA A 12 11.56 -9.97 -7.35
CA ALA A 12 12.32 -9.09 -8.24
C ALA A 12 11.55 -7.81 -8.57
N VAL A 13 12.28 -6.68 -8.60
CA VAL A 13 11.83 -5.37 -9.04
C VAL A 13 12.89 -4.79 -9.98
N GLU A 14 12.55 -4.55 -11.24
CA GLU A 14 13.48 -4.13 -12.28
C GLU A 14 12.86 -3.08 -13.21
N GLY A 15 13.66 -2.12 -13.68
CA GLY A 15 13.21 -1.01 -14.53
C GLY A 15 12.69 0.20 -13.76
N GLU A 16 12.24 1.22 -14.50
CA GLU A 16 11.55 2.39 -13.92
C GLU A 16 10.09 2.01 -13.66
N VAL A 17 9.71 1.96 -12.39
CA VAL A 17 8.39 1.50 -11.97
C VAL A 17 7.37 2.63 -12.07
N ASP A 18 6.35 2.40 -12.90
CA ASP A 18 5.15 3.24 -12.93
C ASP A 18 4.13 2.71 -11.91
N TYR A 19 3.98 3.45 -10.80
CA TYR A 19 3.11 3.09 -9.69
C TYR A 19 1.62 3.23 -10.01
N ASP A 20 1.24 4.13 -10.94
CA ASP A 20 -0.15 4.28 -11.37
C ASP A 20 -0.56 3.05 -12.17
N ARG A 21 0.31 2.60 -13.10
CA ARG A 21 0.09 1.36 -13.86
C ARG A 21 0.07 0.10 -12.99
N LEU A 22 0.72 0.12 -11.81
CA LEU A 22 0.68 -1.00 -10.87
C LEU A 22 -0.69 -1.19 -10.21
N LEU A 23 -1.43 -0.10 -9.97
CA LEU A 23 -2.79 -0.16 -9.41
C LEU A 23 -3.68 -1.03 -10.30
N ASP A 24 -3.71 -0.72 -11.61
CA ASP A 24 -4.48 -1.47 -12.60
C ASP A 24 -3.99 -2.91 -12.75
N ARG A 25 -2.67 -3.11 -12.82
CA ARG A 25 -2.07 -4.44 -13.02
C ARG A 25 -2.39 -5.41 -11.88
N PHE A 26 -2.42 -4.90 -10.65
CA PHE A 26 -2.70 -5.72 -9.49
C PHE A 26 -4.16 -5.64 -9.02
N GLY A 27 -4.99 -4.74 -9.55
CA GLY A 27 -6.34 -4.52 -9.04
C GLY A 27 -6.31 -4.05 -7.59
N ALA A 28 -5.61 -2.95 -7.35
CA ALA A 28 -5.58 -2.24 -6.08
C ALA A 28 -6.09 -0.82 -6.29
N ASP A 29 -6.67 -0.24 -5.24
CA ASP A 29 -7.18 1.12 -5.29
C ASP A 29 -6.11 2.11 -4.83
N GLU A 30 -6.09 3.31 -5.42
CA GLU A 30 -5.26 4.40 -4.91
C GLU A 30 -5.72 4.77 -3.49
N LEU A 31 -4.77 4.99 -2.59
CA LEU A 31 -5.03 5.54 -1.27
C LEU A 31 -5.30 7.04 -1.36
N ILE A 32 -6.58 7.42 -1.48
CA ILE A 32 -7.02 8.82 -1.66
C ILE A 32 -6.91 9.65 -0.38
N ALA A 33 -6.95 10.98 -0.52
CA ALA A 33 -6.78 11.91 0.60
C ALA A 33 -7.86 11.72 1.69
N GLU A 34 -9.09 11.41 1.29
CA GLU A 34 -10.22 11.13 2.18
C GLU A 34 -9.96 9.91 3.07
N GLN A 35 -9.35 8.86 2.53
CA GLN A 35 -8.98 7.67 3.30
C GLN A 35 -7.77 7.96 4.21
N ARG A 36 -6.80 8.75 3.75
CA ARG A 36 -5.65 9.18 4.58
C ARG A 36 -6.09 10.00 5.79
N ALA A 37 -7.15 10.79 5.66
CA ALA A 37 -7.71 11.61 6.73
C ALA A 37 -8.42 10.78 7.83
N LYS A 38 -8.78 9.52 7.55
CA LYS A 38 -9.38 8.60 8.55
C LYS A 38 -8.33 8.00 9.50
N PHE A 39 -7.04 8.14 9.22
CA PHE A 39 -6.01 7.65 10.12
C PHE A 39 -5.92 8.51 11.39
N PRO A 40 -5.59 7.90 12.56
CA PRO A 40 -5.46 8.64 13.81
C PRO A 40 -4.46 9.80 13.72
N GLU A 41 -4.78 10.91 14.37
CA GLU A 41 -3.85 12.04 14.47
C GLU A 41 -2.79 11.83 15.57
N PRO A 42 -1.53 12.19 15.29
CA PRO A 42 -1.01 12.70 14.03
C PRO A 42 -0.84 11.58 12.97
N VAL A 43 -1.29 11.83 11.73
CA VAL A 43 -1.19 10.87 10.62
C VAL A 43 0.29 10.49 10.38
N HIS A 44 0.54 9.19 10.27
CA HIS A 44 1.90 8.66 10.11
C HIS A 44 2.60 9.27 8.87
N PRO A 45 3.88 9.69 8.95
CA PRO A 45 4.56 10.37 7.86
C PRO A 45 4.58 9.61 6.52
N LEU A 46 4.64 8.28 6.55
CA LEU A 46 4.62 7.46 5.33
C LEU A 46 3.26 7.46 4.62
N VAL A 47 2.17 7.59 5.37
CA VAL A 47 0.82 7.75 4.80
C VAL A 47 0.65 9.18 4.29
N ARG A 48 1.02 10.17 5.10
CA ARG A 48 0.93 11.59 4.75
C ARG A 48 1.72 11.95 3.48
N ARG A 49 2.88 11.33 3.27
CA ARG A 49 3.77 11.57 2.11
C ARG A 49 3.43 10.70 0.89
N GLY A 50 2.44 9.81 0.98
CA GLY A 50 2.07 8.92 -0.12
C GLY A 50 3.08 7.80 -0.40
N VAL A 51 3.88 7.40 0.59
CA VAL A 51 4.76 6.22 0.45
C VAL A 51 3.91 4.94 0.48
N PHE A 52 2.91 4.88 1.37
CA PHE A 52 1.78 3.99 1.19
C PHE A 52 0.80 4.66 0.25
N TYR A 53 0.66 4.14 -0.97
CA TYR A 53 -0.08 4.77 -2.05
C TYR A 53 -1.26 3.93 -2.56
N ALA A 54 -1.34 2.66 -2.17
CA ALA A 54 -2.36 1.71 -2.64
C ALA A 54 -2.97 0.95 -1.47
N GLY A 55 -4.22 0.51 -1.62
CA GLY A 55 -4.95 -0.28 -0.65
C GLY A 55 -5.91 -1.28 -1.29
N ARG A 56 -6.39 -2.23 -0.48
CA ARG A 56 -7.55 -3.08 -0.77
C ARG A 56 -8.35 -3.22 0.52
N ASP A 57 -9.66 -3.03 0.44
CA ASP A 57 -10.58 -3.14 1.58
C ASP A 57 -10.13 -2.32 2.81
N LEU A 58 -9.57 -1.13 2.59
CA LEU A 58 -9.09 -0.28 3.68
C LEU A 58 -10.25 0.30 4.51
N ASP A 59 -11.33 0.73 3.85
CA ASP A 59 -12.49 1.32 4.51
C ASP A 59 -13.15 0.40 5.56
N PRO A 60 -13.44 -0.89 5.28
CA PRO A 60 -13.98 -1.78 6.30
C PRO A 60 -12.98 -2.05 7.43
N PHE A 61 -11.67 -2.10 7.14
CA PHE A 61 -10.65 -2.24 8.19
C PHE A 61 -10.63 -1.03 9.13
N LEU A 62 -10.62 0.19 8.59
CA LEU A 62 -10.64 1.42 9.39
C LEU A 62 -11.93 1.54 10.20
N ALA A 63 -13.09 1.19 9.61
CA ALA A 63 -14.37 1.20 10.32
C ALA A 63 -14.37 0.23 11.53
N ALA A 64 -13.84 -0.99 11.37
CA ALA A 64 -13.71 -1.94 12.46
C ALA A 64 -12.75 -1.43 13.55
N ALA A 65 -11.62 -0.83 13.15
CA ALA A 65 -10.65 -0.24 14.08
C ALA A 65 -11.26 0.92 14.88
N ASP A 66 -11.98 1.83 14.22
CA ASP A 66 -12.63 2.98 14.84
C ASP A 66 -13.78 2.58 15.78
N ALA A 67 -14.51 1.52 15.43
CA ALA A 67 -15.59 0.97 16.26
C ALA A 67 -15.08 0.12 17.44
N GLY A 68 -13.77 -0.12 17.55
CA GLY A 68 -13.19 -1.02 18.55
C GLY A 68 -13.57 -2.49 18.34
N GLU A 69 -13.96 -2.85 17.11
CA GLU A 69 -14.28 -4.22 16.73
C GLU A 69 -12.99 -5.05 16.57
N PRO A 70 -13.07 -6.40 16.69
CA PRO A 70 -11.91 -7.25 16.49
C PRO A 70 -11.32 -7.10 15.08
N HIS A 71 -10.05 -6.71 15.03
CA HIS A 71 -9.24 -6.61 13.82
C HIS A 71 -7.81 -7.07 14.14
N SER A 72 -7.03 -7.42 13.13
CA SER A 72 -5.65 -7.86 13.32
C SER A 72 -4.73 -7.32 12.24
N ILE A 73 -3.45 -7.15 12.58
CA ILE A 73 -2.40 -6.74 11.65
C ILE A 73 -1.44 -7.91 11.50
N VAL A 74 -1.16 -8.28 10.25
CA VAL A 74 -0.19 -9.32 9.91
C VAL A 74 0.81 -8.78 8.89
N THR A 75 2.09 -9.02 9.15
CA THR A 75 3.19 -8.76 8.22
C THR A 75 4.23 -9.85 8.35
N GLY A 76 5.11 -9.99 7.36
CA GLY A 76 6.09 -11.07 7.28
C GLY A 76 7.44 -10.60 6.78
N ARG A 77 8.47 -11.40 7.09
CA ARG A 77 9.85 -11.21 6.62
C ARG A 77 10.43 -12.56 6.18
N GLY A 78 10.90 -12.63 4.95
CA GLY A 78 11.69 -13.77 4.47
C GLY A 78 13.11 -13.73 5.05
N PRO A 79 13.61 -14.79 5.72
CA PRO A 79 14.93 -14.81 6.33
C PRO A 79 16.02 -15.14 5.30
N SER A 80 16.28 -14.24 4.34
CA SER A 80 17.29 -14.43 3.28
C SER A 80 18.69 -13.91 3.61
N GLY A 81 18.85 -13.19 4.72
CA GLY A 81 20.12 -12.58 5.15
C GLY A 81 19.92 -11.45 6.16
N PRO A 82 20.97 -10.63 6.42
CA PRO A 82 20.87 -9.39 7.19
C PRO A 82 19.77 -8.46 6.64
N MET A 83 19.25 -7.60 7.51
CA MET A 83 18.44 -6.45 7.09
C MET A 83 19.31 -5.35 6.51
#